data_AF-K2GK39-F1
#
_entry.id   AF-K2GK39-F1
#
_cell.length_a   1.000
_cell.length_b   1.000
_cell.length_c   1.000
_cell.angle_alpha   90.00
_cell.angle_beta   90.00
_cell.angle_gamma   90.00
#
_symmetry.space_group_name_H-M   'P 1'
#
loop_
_entity.id
_entity.type
_entity.pdbx_description
1 polymer ?
#
loop_
_entity_poly.entity_id
_entity_poly.type
_entity_poly.pdbx_seq_one_letter_code
_entity_poly.pdbx_strand_id
1 'polypeptide(L)'
;MFKKVYAVFIIEFIRFLLWVLFSHPDKKREKKDVNNSIEDLMKIAQQNLVKSQRLNQDLTKGMVSGPTKSIKKLINAFEKNRYLLEEDEQEFYLQVARVWAGGLFNSYYIALICSGIFLVTYLSTFFLHPYLSGWSTVIWMTILFFSAIIGIINALRIEGGIKWLLLLLNVFFFIIFIMIMS
;
A
#
# COMPACT_ATOMS: atom_id res chain seq x y z
N MET A 1 -12.50 22.76 1.68
CA MET A 1 -12.32 21.69 0.69
C MET A 1 -10.94 21.03 0.80
N PHE A 2 -9.85 21.80 0.75
CA PHE A 2 -8.48 21.31 0.92
C PHE A 2 -8.24 20.43 2.17
N LYS A 3 -8.72 20.83 3.35
CA LYS A 3 -8.56 20.03 4.59
C LYS A 3 -9.20 18.63 4.50
N LYS A 4 -10.35 18.49 3.81
CA LYS A 4 -11.02 17.19 3.61
C LYS A 4 -10.24 16.31 2.64
N VAL A 5 -9.75 16.89 1.54
CA VAL A 5 -8.93 16.19 0.55
C VAL A 5 -7.62 15.71 1.17
N TYR A 6 -6.95 16.58 1.93
CA TYR A 6 -5.72 16.27 2.64
C TYR A 6 -5.91 15.13 3.66
N ALA A 7 -7.00 15.16 4.43
CA ALA A 7 -7.32 14.10 5.39
C ALA A 7 -7.56 12.74 4.70
N VAL A 8 -8.28 12.73 3.56
CA VAL A 8 -8.48 11.50 2.78
C VAL A 8 -7.15 10.99 2.23
N PHE A 9 -6.30 11.87 1.70
CA PHE A 9 -4.98 11.49 1.20
C PHE A 9 -4.09 10.89 2.28
N ILE A 10 -4.02 11.51 3.46
CA ILE A 10 -3.25 10.98 4.60
C ILE A 10 -3.75 9.59 5.01
N ILE A 11 -5.06 9.39 5.09
CA ILE A 11 -5.65 8.10 5.48
C ILE A 11 -5.24 7.00 4.50
N GLU A 12 -5.30 7.26 3.19
CA GLU A 12 -4.84 6.28 2.19
C GLU A 12 -3.32 6.09 2.21
N PHE A 13 -2.56 7.16 2.46
CA PHE A 13 -1.09 7.09 2.57
C PHE A 13 -0.66 6.25 3.79
N ILE A 14 -1.28 6.45 4.95
CA ILE A 14 -1.06 5.62 6.15
C ILE A 14 -1.41 4.16 5.85
N ARG A 15 -2.55 3.92 5.22
CA ARG A 15 -2.98 2.58 4.84
C ARG A 15 -1.99 1.91 3.88
N PHE A 16 -1.40 2.69 2.96
CA PHE A 16 -0.32 2.25 2.08
C PHE A 16 0.94 1.89 2.86
N LEU A 17 1.39 2.75 3.79
CA LEU A 17 2.56 2.46 4.63
C LEU A 17 2.37 1.17 5.45
N LEU A 18 1.21 1.00 6.08
CA LEU A 18 0.86 -0.22 6.80
C LEU A 18 0.84 -1.43 5.87
N TRP A 19 0.30 -1.29 4.66
CA TRP A 19 0.32 -2.37 3.68
C TRP A 19 1.76 -2.75 3.28
N VAL A 20 2.64 -1.78 3.01
CA VAL A 20 4.07 -2.03 2.71
C VAL A 20 4.75 -2.75 3.88
N LEU A 21 4.45 -2.32 5.11
CA LEU A 21 4.99 -2.90 6.33
C LEU A 21 4.57 -4.36 6.49
N PHE A 22 3.27 -4.66 6.34
CA PHE A 22 2.73 -6.01 6.50
C PHE A 22 2.99 -6.94 5.31
N SER A 23 3.28 -6.40 4.12
CA SER A 23 3.49 -7.21 2.90
C SER A 23 4.90 -7.81 2.78
N HIS A 24 5.81 -7.51 3.70
CA HIS A 24 7.12 -8.19 3.75
C HIS A 24 6.98 -9.44 4.63
N PRO A 25 7.05 -10.67 4.06
CA PRO A 25 6.81 -11.89 4.80
C PRO A 25 7.95 -12.27 5.76
N ASP A 26 9.08 -11.57 5.72
CA ASP A 26 10.30 -12.06 6.34
C ASP A 26 10.69 -11.38 7.66
N LYS A 27 10.77 -12.26 8.66
CA LYS A 27 11.47 -12.19 9.94
C LYS A 27 10.82 -11.29 10.97
N LYS A 28 10.14 -11.93 11.94
CA LYS A 28 10.29 -11.73 13.41
C LYS A 28 10.64 -10.30 13.86
N ARG A 29 10.09 -9.28 13.21
CA ARG A 29 10.25 -7.87 13.61
C ARG A 29 8.99 -7.52 14.39
N GLU A 30 8.80 -8.25 15.48
CA GLU A 30 8.22 -7.70 16.70
C GLU A 30 9.22 -6.69 17.27
N LYS A 31 9.53 -5.63 16.52
CA LYS A 31 10.14 -4.47 17.13
C LYS A 31 9.02 -3.82 17.90
N LYS A 32 9.02 -4.01 19.23
CA LYS A 32 8.05 -3.44 20.17
C LYS A 32 7.68 -2.00 19.82
N ASP A 33 8.67 -1.18 19.45
CA ASP A 33 8.48 0.21 19.02
C ASP A 33 7.58 0.40 17.78
N VAL A 34 7.70 -0.49 16.79
CA VAL A 34 6.86 -0.44 15.57
C VAL A 34 5.43 -0.84 15.92
N ASN A 35 5.25 -1.87 16.74
CA ASN A 35 3.92 -2.30 17.19
C ASN A 35 3.24 -1.21 18.02
N ASN A 36 3.97 -0.60 18.96
CA ASN A 36 3.48 0.54 19.74
C ASN A 36 3.08 1.73 18.83
N SER A 37 3.88 2.02 17.80
CA SER A 37 3.55 3.08 16.84
C SER A 37 2.26 2.79 16.05
N ILE A 38 2.04 1.53 15.67
CA ILE A 38 0.80 1.10 15.00
C ILE A 38 -0.39 1.20 15.96
N GLU A 39 -0.19 0.78 17.21
CA GLU A 39 -1.18 0.85 18.27
C GLU A 39 -1.63 2.29 18.52
N ASP A 40 -0.69 3.21 18.74
CA ASP A 40 -0.98 4.64 18.92
C ASP A 40 -1.76 5.22 17.74
N LEU A 41 -1.37 4.85 16.50
CA LEU A 41 -2.05 5.29 15.30
C LEU A 41 -3.51 4.79 15.28
N MET A 42 -3.74 3.53 15.60
CA MET A 42 -5.08 2.95 15.64
C MET A 42 -5.93 3.50 16.79
N LYS A 43 -5.33 3.78 17.95
CA LYS A 43 -5.99 4.48 19.07
C LYS A 43 -6.50 5.86 18.65
N ILE A 44 -5.65 6.64 17.98
CA ILE A 44 -6.03 7.95 17.43
C ILE A 44 -7.17 7.79 16.40
N ALA A 45 -7.10 6.78 15.54
CA ALA A 45 -8.14 6.50 14.56
C ALA A 45 -9.48 6.14 15.22
N GLN A 46 -9.46 5.28 16.24
CA GLN A 46 -10.64 4.91 17.03
C GLN A 46 -11.27 6.15 17.69
N GLN A 47 -10.47 6.95 18.40
CA GLN A 47 -10.96 8.16 19.07
C GLN A 47 -11.62 9.12 18.08
N ASN A 48 -11.04 9.29 16.88
CA ASN A 48 -11.61 10.14 15.85
C ASN A 48 -12.92 9.57 15.26
N LEU A 49 -13.01 8.25 15.09
CA LEU A 49 -14.24 7.59 14.62
C LEU A 49 -15.37 7.67 15.66
N VAL A 50 -15.04 7.54 16.95
CA VAL A 50 -15.99 7.71 18.05
C VAL A 50 -16.46 9.16 18.15
N LYS A 51 -15.53 10.13 18.15
CA LYS A 51 -15.87 11.58 18.15
C LYS A 51 -16.74 11.99 16.96
N SER A 52 -16.58 11.32 15.81
CA SER A 52 -17.38 11.59 14.61
C SER A 52 -18.65 10.74 14.50
N GLN A 53 -19.04 10.01 15.56
CA GLN A 53 -20.24 9.15 15.61
C GLN A 53 -20.27 8.07 14.52
N ARG A 54 -19.10 7.68 14.01
CA ARG A 54 -18.94 6.63 12.99
C ARG A 54 -18.68 5.26 13.61
N LEU A 55 -18.22 5.25 14.85
CA LEU A 55 -18.02 4.08 15.68
C LEU A 55 -18.63 4.39 17.05
N ASN A 56 -19.33 3.44 17.65
CA ASN A 56 -19.81 3.57 19.02
C ASN A 56 -18.68 3.25 20.01
N GLN A 57 -18.90 3.52 21.30
CA GLN A 57 -17.90 3.21 22.34
C GLN A 57 -17.63 1.71 22.49
N ASP A 58 -18.62 0.87 22.19
CA ASP A 58 -18.55 -0.59 22.16
C ASP A 58 -17.98 -1.14 20.83
N LEU A 59 -17.37 -0.29 20.01
CA LEU A 59 -16.81 -0.60 18.69
C LEU A 59 -17.82 -1.09 17.65
N THR A 60 -19.13 -0.99 17.91
CA THR A 60 -20.14 -1.24 16.89
C THR A 60 -20.21 -0.08 15.90
N LYS A 61 -20.80 -0.32 14.72
CA LYS A 61 -21.01 0.73 13.71
C LYS A 61 -21.84 1.87 14.30
N GLY A 62 -21.32 3.09 14.19
CA GLY A 62 -22.05 4.29 14.61
C GLY A 62 -23.14 4.70 13.63
N MET A 63 -23.91 5.72 14.01
CA MET A 63 -25.03 6.25 13.22
C MET A 63 -24.57 6.87 11.89
N VAL A 64 -23.34 7.38 11.82
CA VAL A 64 -22.79 8.03 10.63
C VAL A 64 -21.94 7.04 9.83
N SER A 65 -22.32 6.79 8.57
CA SER A 65 -21.51 5.98 7.66
C SER A 65 -20.17 6.65 7.35
N GLY A 66 -19.11 5.84 7.22
CA GLY A 66 -17.81 6.29 6.71
C GLY A 66 -17.91 6.93 5.31
N PRO A 67 -17.23 8.07 5.06
CA PRO A 67 -17.38 8.82 3.81
C PRO A 67 -16.64 8.18 2.63
N THR A 68 -15.68 7.28 2.88
CA THR A 68 -14.90 6.60 1.84
C THR A 68 -14.92 5.09 2.02
N LYS A 69 -14.65 4.33 0.96
CA LYS A 69 -14.53 2.86 1.02
C LYS A 69 -13.48 2.42 2.05
N SER A 70 -12.36 3.15 2.14
CA SER A 70 -11.29 2.88 3.09
C SER A 70 -11.71 3.11 4.55
N ILE A 71 -12.42 4.19 4.85
CA ILE A 71 -12.93 4.44 6.21
C ILE A 71 -14.01 3.41 6.58
N LYS A 72 -14.90 3.03 5.64
CA LYS A 72 -15.85 1.94 5.88
C LYS A 72 -15.14 0.62 6.20
N LYS A 73 -14.04 0.33 5.49
CA LYS A 73 -13.21 -0.84 5.75
C LYS A 73 -12.55 -0.78 7.12
N LEU A 74 -12.08 0.39 7.55
CA LEU A 74 -11.51 0.59 8.88
C LEU A 74 -12.56 0.37 9.98
N ILE A 75 -13.76 0.93 9.83
CA ILE A 75 -14.88 0.72 10.78
C ILE A 75 -15.22 -0.76 10.88
N ASN A 76 -15.34 -1.45 9.74
CA ASN A 76 -15.59 -2.89 9.72
C ASN A 76 -14.44 -3.70 10.35
N ALA A 77 -13.19 -3.24 10.25
CA ALA A 77 -12.05 -3.88 10.89
C ALA A 77 -12.13 -3.77 12.42
N PHE A 78 -12.50 -2.59 12.95
CA PHE A 78 -12.75 -2.41 14.38
C PHE A 78 -13.90 -3.28 14.89
N GLU A 79 -15.04 -3.26 14.20
CA GLU A 79 -16.22 -4.06 14.58
C GLU A 79 -15.93 -5.57 14.54
N LYS A 80 -15.23 -6.04 13.50
CA LYS A 80 -14.94 -7.48 13.32
C LYS A 80 -14.02 -8.01 14.42
N ASN A 81 -13.01 -7.25 14.83
CA ASN A 81 -12.00 -7.73 15.78
C ASN A 81 -12.30 -7.31 17.23
N ARG A 82 -13.46 -6.70 17.51
CA ARG A 82 -13.81 -6.14 18.83
C ARG A 82 -13.65 -7.10 20.01
N TYR A 83 -13.80 -8.40 19.76
CA TYR A 83 -13.69 -9.45 20.78
C TYR A 83 -12.27 -9.58 21.33
N LEU A 84 -11.25 -9.21 20.54
CA LEU A 84 -9.85 -9.25 20.98
C LEU A 84 -9.47 -8.11 21.91
N LEU A 85 -10.27 -7.04 21.99
CA LEU A 85 -9.91 -5.87 22.79
C LEU A 85 -9.76 -6.22 24.28
N GLU A 86 -10.59 -7.14 24.78
CA GLU A 86 -10.56 -7.56 26.19
C GLU A 86 -9.47 -8.60 26.47
N GLU A 87 -9.00 -9.32 25.45
CA GLU A 87 -7.99 -10.39 25.57
C GLU A 87 -6.56 -9.83 25.44
N ASP A 88 -6.31 -9.07 24.37
CA ASP A 88 -5.02 -8.44 24.08
C ASP A 88 -5.25 -7.15 23.27
N GLU A 89 -5.18 -6.01 23.96
CA GLU A 89 -5.37 -4.69 23.37
C GLU A 89 -4.36 -4.42 22.24
N GLN A 90 -3.11 -4.86 22.40
CA GLN A 90 -2.07 -4.63 21.41
C GLN A 90 -2.31 -5.47 20.16
N GLU A 91 -2.63 -6.76 20.33
CA GLU A 91 -2.98 -7.65 19.23
C GLU A 91 -4.24 -7.18 18.50
N PHE A 92 -5.24 -6.69 19.23
CA PHE A 92 -6.43 -6.08 18.67
C PHE A 92 -6.09 -4.96 17.66
N TYR A 93 -5.31 -3.96 18.07
CA TYR A 93 -4.97 -2.84 17.19
C TYR A 93 -4.11 -3.27 16.00
N LEU A 94 -3.17 -4.19 16.22
CA LEU A 94 -2.37 -4.77 15.13
C LEU A 94 -3.25 -5.50 14.11
N GLN A 95 -4.24 -6.26 14.57
CA GLN A 95 -5.13 -7.01 13.69
C GLN A 95 -6.09 -6.07 12.94
N VAL A 96 -6.60 -5.02 13.58
CA VAL A 96 -7.37 -3.95 12.92
C VAL A 96 -6.53 -3.31 11.81
N ALA A 97 -5.29 -2.93 12.10
CA ALA A 97 -4.38 -2.34 11.13
C ALA A 97 -4.11 -3.31 9.95
N ARG A 98 -3.89 -4.59 10.24
CA ARG A 98 -3.64 -5.63 9.23
C ARG A 98 -4.86 -5.86 8.35
N VAL A 99 -6.07 -5.93 8.90
CA VAL A 99 -7.32 -6.12 8.13
C VAL A 99 -7.62 -4.88 7.29
N TRP A 100 -7.38 -3.68 7.83
CA TRP A 100 -7.61 -2.43 7.13
C TRP A 100 -6.63 -2.25 5.95
N ALA A 101 -5.34 -2.47 6.20
CA ALA A 101 -4.28 -2.40 5.19
C ALA A 101 -4.33 -3.58 4.19
N GLY A 102 -4.75 -4.76 4.65
CA GLY A 102 -4.86 -5.98 3.86
C GLY A 102 -5.76 -5.76 2.63
N GLY A 103 -5.36 -6.28 1.47
CA GLY A 103 -6.11 -6.10 0.22
C GLY A 103 -6.25 -4.64 -0.22
N LEU A 104 -5.26 -3.78 0.08
CA LEU A 104 -5.15 -2.45 -0.52
C LEU A 104 -4.93 -2.58 -2.03
N PHE A 105 -4.01 -3.47 -2.41
CA PHE A 105 -3.72 -3.80 -3.78
C PHE A 105 -3.45 -5.30 -3.90
N ASN A 106 -3.94 -5.91 -4.97
CA ASN A 106 -3.50 -7.26 -5.32
C ASN A 106 -2.07 -7.13 -5.86
N SER A 107 -1.12 -7.84 -5.26
CA SER A 107 0.28 -7.85 -5.73
C SER A 107 0.38 -8.23 -7.21
N TYR A 108 -0.56 -9.04 -7.71
CA TYR A 108 -0.74 -9.30 -9.14
C TYR A 108 -0.99 -8.03 -9.95
N TYR A 109 -1.97 -7.21 -9.57
CA TYR A 109 -2.30 -5.98 -10.30
C TYR A 109 -1.18 -4.95 -10.20
N ILE A 110 -0.48 -4.85 -9.07
CA ILE A 110 0.68 -3.94 -8.97
C ILE A 110 1.78 -4.38 -9.92
N ALA A 111 2.17 -5.66 -9.89
CA ALA A 111 3.21 -6.17 -10.79
C ALA A 111 2.83 -5.95 -12.26
N LEU A 112 1.55 -6.19 -12.61
CA LEU A 112 1.04 -5.96 -13.96
C LEU A 112 1.04 -4.47 -14.36
N ILE A 113 0.58 -3.58 -13.47
CA ILE A 113 0.60 -2.13 -13.70
C ILE A 113 2.03 -1.63 -13.86
N CYS A 114 2.96 -2.08 -13.01
CA CYS A 114 4.38 -1.76 -13.13
C CYS A 114 4.96 -2.20 -14.48
N SER A 115 4.62 -3.42 -14.93
CA SER A 115 5.00 -3.88 -16.27
C SER A 115 4.42 -3.00 -17.38
N GLY A 116 3.15 -2.59 -17.26
CA GLY A 116 2.51 -1.66 -18.19
C GLY A 116 3.17 -0.28 -18.21
N ILE A 117 3.45 0.30 -17.04
CA ILE A 117 4.15 1.58 -16.89
C ILE A 117 5.53 1.48 -17.54
N PHE A 118 6.29 0.44 -17.25
CA PHE A 118 7.61 0.23 -17.85
C PHE A 118 7.51 0.23 -19.38
N LEU A 119 6.59 -0.56 -19.94
CA LEU A 119 6.44 -0.70 -21.39
C LEU A 119 6.00 0.61 -22.06
N VAL A 120 5.03 1.32 -21.47
CA VAL A 120 4.60 2.63 -21.98
C VAL A 120 5.74 3.65 -21.90
N THR A 121 6.43 3.73 -20.77
CA THR A 121 7.57 4.65 -20.60
C THR A 121 8.69 4.30 -21.57
N TYR A 122 9.04 3.02 -21.73
CA TYR A 122 10.06 2.57 -22.65
C TYR A 122 9.73 2.90 -24.11
N LEU A 123 8.51 2.59 -24.56
CA LEU A 123 8.04 2.94 -25.90
C LEU A 123 8.01 4.46 -26.11
N SER A 124 7.58 5.21 -25.10
CA SER A 124 7.56 6.68 -25.16
C SER A 124 8.94 7.28 -25.35
N THR A 125 10.00 6.62 -24.87
CA THR A 125 11.39 7.06 -25.08
C THR A 125 11.73 7.15 -26.56
N PHE A 126 11.22 6.24 -27.41
CA PHE A 126 11.48 6.31 -28.86
C PHE A 126 10.81 7.52 -29.52
N PHE A 127 9.58 7.84 -29.11
CA PHE A 127 8.84 8.98 -29.66
C PHE A 127 9.34 10.31 -29.13
N LEU A 128 9.75 10.34 -27.86
CA LEU A 128 10.16 11.55 -27.15
C LEU A 128 11.68 11.74 -27.14
N HIS A 129 12.46 10.85 -27.76
CA HIS A 129 13.92 10.92 -27.79
C HIS A 129 14.46 12.32 -28.11
N PRO A 130 13.94 13.06 -29.11
CA PRO A 130 14.44 14.41 -29.44
C PRO A 130 14.18 15.45 -28.34
N TYR A 131 13.22 15.19 -27.45
CA TYR A 131 12.78 16.09 -26.39
C TYR A 131 13.34 15.70 -25.01
N LEU A 132 13.93 14.52 -24.88
CA LEU A 132 14.51 14.03 -23.63
C LEU A 132 15.91 14.62 -23.46
N SER A 133 16.04 15.60 -22.58
CA SER A 133 17.33 16.20 -22.20
C SER A 133 17.32 16.67 -20.74
N GLY A 134 18.48 16.61 -20.10
CA GLY A 134 18.65 17.05 -18.71
C GLY A 134 17.70 16.31 -17.75
N TRP A 135 16.89 17.07 -17.01
CA TRP A 135 16.01 16.54 -15.96
C TRP A 135 14.90 15.62 -16.47
N SER A 136 14.40 15.81 -17.70
CA SER A 136 13.34 14.94 -18.23
C SER A 136 13.86 13.51 -18.44
N THR A 137 15.08 13.36 -18.92
CA THR A 137 15.76 12.06 -19.06
C THR A 137 15.94 11.40 -17.69
N VAL A 138 16.36 12.14 -16.67
CA VAL A 138 16.51 11.61 -15.30
C VAL A 138 15.19 11.09 -14.75
N ILE A 139 14.09 11.84 -14.94
CA ILE A 139 12.75 11.42 -14.51
C ILE A 139 12.33 10.14 -15.25
N TRP A 140 12.54 10.07 -16.57
CA TRP A 140 12.23 8.87 -17.37
C TRP A 140 12.99 7.63 -16.90
N MET A 141 14.30 7.77 -16.70
CA MET A 141 15.15 6.68 -16.19
C MET A 141 14.73 6.23 -14.79
N THR A 142 14.35 7.19 -13.94
CA THR A 142 13.84 6.91 -12.59
C THR A 142 12.55 6.10 -12.64
N ILE A 143 11.62 6.44 -13.54
CA ILE A 143 10.37 5.68 -13.73
C ILE A 143 10.66 4.26 -14.21
N LEU A 144 11.55 4.08 -15.20
CA LEU A 144 11.93 2.75 -15.70
C LEU A 144 12.57 1.89 -14.60
N PHE A 145 13.49 2.46 -13.82
CA PHE A 145 14.15 1.76 -12.72
C PHE A 145 13.15 1.33 -11.64
N PHE A 146 12.36 2.27 -11.10
CA PHE A 146 11.44 1.97 -10.02
C PHE A 146 10.29 1.07 -10.45
N SER A 147 9.76 1.22 -11.68
CA SER A 147 8.70 0.33 -12.18
C SER A 147 9.16 -1.13 -12.26
N ALA A 148 10.37 -1.39 -12.76
CA ALA A 148 10.92 -2.74 -12.81
C ALA A 148 11.14 -3.33 -11.39
N ILE A 149 11.76 -2.57 -10.48
CA ILE A 149 12.03 -3.03 -9.10
C ILE A 149 10.74 -3.27 -8.32
N ILE A 150 9.79 -2.32 -8.36
CA ILE A 150 8.50 -2.48 -7.68
C ILE A 150 7.73 -3.66 -8.29
N GLY A 151 7.82 -3.85 -9.61
CA GLY A 151 7.27 -5.01 -10.31
C GLY A 151 7.83 -6.34 -9.80
N ILE A 152 9.15 -6.47 -9.66
CA ILE A 152 9.83 -7.65 -9.12
C ILE A 152 9.37 -7.94 -7.68
N ILE A 153 9.42 -6.92 -6.80
CA ILE A 153 9.05 -7.07 -5.39
C ILE A 153 7.60 -7.57 -5.26
N ASN A 154 6.70 -7.03 -6.07
CA ASN A 154 5.29 -7.45 -6.05
C ASN A 154 5.08 -8.81 -6.70
N ALA A 155 5.82 -9.15 -7.77
CA ALA A 155 5.75 -10.47 -8.39
C ALA A 155 6.18 -11.58 -7.42
N LEU A 156 7.21 -11.35 -6.59
CA LEU A 156 7.67 -12.32 -5.58
C LEU A 156 6.59 -12.68 -4.55
N ARG A 157 5.62 -11.78 -4.31
CA ARG A 157 4.52 -11.94 -3.36
C ARG A 157 3.29 -12.64 -3.94
N ILE A 158 3.28 -12.95 -5.23
CA ILE A 158 2.19 -13.67 -5.88
C ILE A 158 2.37 -15.18 -5.64
N GLU A 159 1.26 -15.89 -5.48
CA GLU A 159 1.22 -17.35 -5.38
C GLU A 159 0.75 -17.97 -6.72
N GLY A 160 1.21 -19.19 -7.02
CA GLY A 160 0.84 -19.92 -8.23
C GLY A 160 1.75 -19.67 -9.44
N GLY A 161 1.44 -20.33 -10.57
CA GLY A 161 2.29 -20.31 -11.77
C GLY A 161 2.48 -18.93 -12.42
N ILE A 162 1.48 -18.04 -12.28
CA ILE A 162 1.54 -16.68 -12.83
C ILE A 162 2.61 -15.80 -12.17
N LYS A 163 3.04 -16.18 -10.95
CA LYS A 163 4.19 -15.59 -10.25
C LYS A 163 5.42 -15.59 -11.13
N TRP A 164 5.76 -16.74 -11.71
CA TRP A 164 6.98 -16.93 -12.49
C TRP A 164 6.96 -16.10 -13.76
N LEU A 165 5.81 -16.03 -14.43
CA LEU A 165 5.63 -15.23 -15.64
C LEU A 165 5.85 -13.74 -15.36
N LEU A 166 5.21 -13.19 -14.32
CA LEU A 166 5.38 -11.78 -13.96
C LEU A 166 6.76 -11.46 -13.41
N LEU A 167 7.37 -12.39 -12.67
CA LEU A 167 8.73 -12.23 -12.18
C LEU A 167 9.72 -12.17 -13.34
N LEU A 168 9.68 -13.14 -14.25
CA LEU A 168 10.53 -13.18 -15.44
C LEU A 168 10.35 -11.93 -16.30
N LEU A 169 9.10 -11.47 -16.49
CA LEU A 169 8.82 -10.25 -17.24
C LEU A 169 9.47 -9.00 -16.62
N ASN A 170 9.31 -8.80 -15.31
CA ASN A 170 9.88 -7.61 -14.65
C ASN A 170 11.41 -7.71 -14.50
N VAL A 171 11.97 -8.92 -14.35
CA VAL A 171 13.43 -9.14 -14.42
C VAL A 171 13.96 -8.83 -15.82
N PHE A 172 13.26 -9.26 -16.87
CA PHE A 172 13.61 -8.93 -18.24
C PHE A 172 13.59 -7.42 -18.49
N PHE A 173 12.59 -6.72 -17.99
CA PHE A 173 12.54 -5.25 -18.03
C PHE A 173 13.69 -4.60 -17.27
N PHE A 174 14.07 -5.15 -16.12
CA PHE A 174 15.24 -4.67 -15.39
C PHE A 174 16.55 -4.87 -16.19
N ILE A 175 16.70 -6.00 -16.88
CA ILE A 175 17.84 -6.24 -17.78
C ILE A 175 17.84 -5.22 -18.93
N ILE A 176 16.69 -4.97 -19.56
CA ILE A 176 16.57 -3.92 -20.60
C ILE A 176 17.02 -2.57 -20.05
N PHE A 177 16.59 -2.20 -18.85
CA PHE A 177 17.01 -0.94 -18.23
C PHE A 177 18.53 -0.87 -18.06
N ILE A 178 19.18 -1.95 -17.59
CA ILE A 178 20.64 -2.01 -17.47
C ILE A 178 21.30 -1.82 -18.84
N MET A 179 20.76 -2.43 -19.90
CA MET A 179 21.28 -2.28 -21.25
C MET A 179 21.14 -0.86 -21.81
N ILE A 180 20.10 -0.11 -21.43
CA ILE A 180 19.94 1.31 -21.83
C ILE A 180 20.96 2.21 -21.11
N MET A 181 21.32 1.85 -19.88
CA MET A 181 22.26 2.62 -19.06
C MET A 181 23.74 2.34 -19.39
N SER A 182 24.03 1.24 -20.09
CA SER A 182 25.38 0.79 -20.43
C SER A 182 25.84 1.30 -21.78
#